data_AF-A0A921JDS0-F1
#
_entry.id   AF-A0A921JDS0-F1
#
_cell.length_a   1.000
_cell.length_b   1.000
_cell.length_c   1.000
_cell.angle_alpha   90.00
_cell.angle_beta   90.00
_cell.angle_gamma   90.00
#
_symmetry.space_group_name_H-M   'P 1'
#
loop_
_entity.id
_entity.type
_entity.pdbx_description
1 polymer ?
#
loop_
_entity_poly.entity_id
_entity_poly.type
_entity_poly.pdbx_seq_one_letter_code
_entity_poly.pdbx_strand_id
1 'polypeptide(L)' 'MPRPHYVVRRSRSGRFNFTLLAEHGRISGTVFVTTADLPRDEIERRAHEQIRALAETLVAVVGVPKPA' A
#
# COMPACT_ATOMS: atom_id res chain seq x y z
N MET A 1 -13.55 -13.52 -8.87
CA MET A 1 -12.27 -13.22 -8.21
C MET A 1 -12.29 -11.78 -7.76
N PRO A 2 -12.40 -11.48 -6.45
CA PRO A 2 -12.26 -10.11 -5.99
C PRO A 2 -10.89 -9.59 -6.41
N ARG A 3 -10.87 -8.53 -7.22
CA ARG A 3 -9.62 -7.88 -7.59
C ARG A 3 -8.95 -7.38 -6.30
N PRO A 4 -7.65 -7.64 -6.11
CA PRO A 4 -6.94 -7.13 -4.96
C PRO A 4 -7.07 -5.61 -4.96
N HIS A 5 -7.58 -5.06 -3.87
CA HIS A 5 -7.77 -3.62 -3.70
C HIS A 5 -7.20 -3.21 -2.35
N TYR A 6 -6.67 -2.01 -2.29
CA TYR A 6 -6.08 -1.46 -1.08
C TYR A 6 -6.84 -0.23 -0.61
N VAL A 7 -6.92 -0.07 0.71
CA VAL A 7 -7.46 1.11 1.36
C VAL A 7 -6.32 1.85 2.02
N VAL A 8 -6.20 3.15 1.76
CA VAL A 8 -5.18 4.01 2.37
C VAL A 8 -5.84 4.94 3.38
N ARG A 9 -5.25 5.04 4.57
CA ARG A 9 -5.60 6.03 5.58
C ARG A 9 -4.38 6.86 5.92
N ARG A 10 -4.46 8.17 5.63
CA ARG A 10 -3.48 9.13 6.09
C ARG A 10 -3.58 9.29 7.61
N SER A 11 -2.44 9.18 8.27
CA SER A 11 -2.26 9.50 9.69
C SER A 11 -1.51 10.84 9.82
N ARG A 12 -1.18 11.24 11.05
CA ARG A 12 -0.33 12.41 11.32
C ARG A 12 1.10 12.21 10.78
N SER A 13 1.72 13.31 10.34
CA SER A 13 3.18 13.40 10.15
C SER A 13 3.81 12.55 9.03
N GLY A 14 3.13 12.41 7.89
CA GLY A 14 3.68 11.64 6.76
C GLY A 14 3.56 10.12 6.90
N ARG A 15 2.85 9.65 7.93
CA ARG A 15 2.51 8.24 8.12
C ARG A 15 1.25 7.90 7.35
N PHE A 16 1.28 6.85 6.54
CA PHE A 16 0.13 6.34 5.80
C PHE A 16 -0.06 4.86 6.11
N ASN A 17 -1.21 4.54 6.69
CA ASN A 17 -1.61 3.17 6.93
C ASN A 17 -2.29 2.64 5.68
N PHE A 18 -1.99 1.41 5.29
CA PHE A 18 -2.69 0.74 4.20
C PHE A 18 -3.15 -0.65 4.60
N THR A 19 -4.24 -1.08 4.00
CA THR A 19 -4.72 -2.46 4.09
C THR A 19 -4.95 -2.97 2.68
N LEU A 20 -4.18 -3.98 2.28
CA LEU A 20 -4.38 -4.75 1.05
C LEU A 20 -5.36 -5.89 1.35
N LEU A 21 -6.45 -5.93 0.60
CA LEU A 21 -7.44 -7.00 0.62
C LEU A 21 -7.19 -7.87 -0.62
N ALA A 22 -6.76 -9.11 -0.39
CA ALA A 22 -6.54 -10.11 -1.43
C ALA A 22 -7.41 -11.34 -1.16
N GLU A 23 -7.50 -12.26 -2.13
CA GLU A 23 -8.29 -13.50 -1.98
C GLU A 23 -7.87 -14.33 -0.76
N HIS A 24 -6.61 -14.21 -0.32
CA HIS A 24 -6.00 -15.08 0.68
C HIS A 24 -6.03 -14.44 2.08
N GLY A 25 -6.60 -13.24 2.20
CA GLY A 25 -6.75 -12.52 3.45
C GLY A 25 -6.43 -11.02 3.34
N ARG A 26 -6.11 -10.43 4.49
CA ARG A 26 -5.80 -9.01 4.64
C ARG A 26 -4.36 -8.82 5.08
N ILE A 27 -3.65 -7.93 4.41
CA ILE A 27 -2.29 -7.50 4.80
C ILE A 27 -2.39 -6.03 5.18
N SER A 28 -2.03 -5.67 6.40
CA SER A 28 -1.98 -4.28 6.86
C SER A 28 -0.55 -3.84 7.03
N GLY A 29 -0.25 -2.61 6.61
CA GLY A 29 1.09 -2.05 6.67
C GLY A 29 1.06 -0.54 6.85
N THR A 30 2.25 0.02 7.00
CA THR A 30 2.45 1.47 7.14
C THR A 30 3.61 1.89 6.27
N VAL A 31 3.42 2.96 5.49
CA VAL A 31 4.51 3.65 4.80
C VAL A 31 4.76 5.01 5.44
N PHE A 32 6.01 5.44 5.40
CA PHE A 32 6.42 6.75 5.88
C PHE A 32 6.96 7.54 4.69
N VAL A 33 6.36 8.69 4.44
CA VAL A 33 6.80 9.64 3.41
C VAL A 33 7.37 10.86 4.12
N THR A 34 8.56 11.27 3.70
CA THR A 34 9.17 12.51 4.16
C THR A 34 8.25 13.69 3.86
N THR A 35 7.97 14.49 4.87
CA THR A 35 7.06 15.66 4.75
C THR A 35 7.79 16.98 4.70
N ALA A 36 9.13 16.98 4.84
CA ALA A 36 9.92 18.20 4.81
C ALA A 36 9.80 18.85 3.42
N ASP A 37 9.35 20.11 3.41
CA ASP A 37 9.27 20.99 2.24
C ASP A 37 8.41 20.51 1.06
N LEU A 38 7.56 19.48 1.25
CA LEU A 38 6.66 19.00 0.22
C LEU A 38 5.22 19.48 0.44
N PRO A 39 4.52 19.92 -0.62
CA PRO A 39 3.11 20.22 -0.53
C PRO A 39 2.31 18.96 -0.20
N ARG A 40 1.17 19.16 0.45
CA ARG A 40 0.29 18.07 0.91
C ARG A 40 -0.03 17.06 -0.19
N ASP A 41 -0.38 17.53 -1.37
CA ASP A 41 -0.83 16.69 -2.48
C ASP A 41 0.32 15.82 -3.02
N GLU A 42 1.55 16.34 -2.96
CA GLU A 42 2.75 15.61 -3.34
C GLU A 42 3.10 14.52 -2.32
N ILE A 43 2.91 14.80 -1.01
CA ILE A 43 3.07 13.79 0.05
C ILE A 43 2.05 12.66 -0.14
N GLU A 44 0.78 12.98 -0.44
CA GLU A 44 -0.28 11.99 -0.69
C GLU A 44 0.00 11.18 -1.96
N ARG A 45 0.43 11.84 -3.05
CA ARG A 45 0.83 11.17 -4.30
C ARG A 45 1.95 10.17 -4.07
N ARG A 46 3.05 10.58 -3.42
CA ARG A 46 4.18 9.70 -3.12
C ARG A 46 3.79 8.52 -2.24
N ALA A 47 2.92 8.75 -1.25
CA ALA A 47 2.42 7.68 -0.40
C ALA A 47 1.62 6.65 -1.22
N HIS A 48 0.73 7.12 -2.09
CA HIS A 48 -0.06 6.26 -2.96
C HIS A 48 0.82 5.47 -3.94
N GLU A 49 1.84 6.09 -4.52
CA GLU A 49 2.80 5.41 -5.40
C GLU A 49 3.56 4.31 -4.67
N GLN A 50 4.09 4.57 -3.47
CA GLN A 50 4.76 3.55 -2.66
C GLN A 50 3.82 2.40 -2.27
N ILE A 51 2.61 2.72 -1.81
CA ILE A 51 1.62 1.70 -1.42
C ILE A 51 1.21 0.86 -2.63
N ARG A 52 1.03 1.47 -3.80
CA ARG A 52 0.71 0.76 -5.03
C ARG A 52 1.83 -0.21 -5.42
N ALA A 53 3.09 0.25 -5.43
CA ALA A 53 4.23 -0.60 -5.75
C ALA A 53 4.38 -1.78 -4.77
N LEU A 54 4.15 -1.53 -3.48
CA LEU A 54 4.12 -2.56 -2.45
C LEU A 54 2.97 -3.55 -2.66
N ALA A 55 1.77 -3.05 -2.95
CA ALA A 55 0.60 -3.88 -3.22
C ALA A 55 0.82 -4.78 -4.45
N GLU A 56 1.37 -4.25 -5.53
CA GLU A 56 1.70 -5.01 -6.74
C GLU A 56 2.74 -6.11 -6.44
N THR A 57 3.78 -5.78 -5.67
CA THR A 57 4.81 -6.75 -5.25
C THR A 57 4.22 -7.83 -4.34
N LEU A 58 3.38 -7.47 -3.38
CA LEU A 58 2.74 -8.41 -2.47
C LEU A 58 1.77 -9.33 -3.22
N VAL A 59 1.01 -8.81 -4.18
CA VAL A 59 0.15 -9.63 -5.05
C VAL A 59 1.00 -10.58 -5.89
N ALA A 60 2.15 -10.16 -6.41
CA ALA A 60 3.05 -11.03 -7.15
C ALA A 60 3.65 -12.16 -6.28
N VAL A 61 3.96 -11.89 -5.01
CA VAL A 61 4.50 -12.91 -4.08
C VAL A 61 3.40 -13.86 -3.58
N VAL A 62 2.23 -13.32 -3.25
CA VAL A 62 1.13 -14.07 -2.61
C VAL A 62 0.26 -14.79 -3.65
N GLY A 63 0.13 -14.24 -4.85
CA GLY A 63 -0.68 -14.77 -5.95
C GLY A 63 0.03 -15.79 -6.84
N VAL A 64 1.28 -16.14 -6.58
CA VAL A 64 1.92 -17.29 -7.23
C VAL A 64 1.52 -18.54 -6.45
N PRO A 65 0.70 -19.45 -7.01
CA PRO A 65 0.49 -20.75 -6.40
C PRO A 65 1.84 -21.44 -6.28
N LYS A 66 2.18 -21.87 -5.07
CA LYS A 66 3.34 -22.73 -4.79
C LYS A 66 3.28 -23.92 -5.77
N PRO A 67 4.31 -24.20 -6.57
CA PRO A 67 4.35 -25.44 -7.35
C PRO A 67 4.29 -26.61 -6.36
N ALA A 68 3.34 -27.51 -6.63
CA ALA A 68 3.08 -28.71 -5.84
C ALA A 68 4.30 -29.64 -5.82
#